data_AF-A0A438C6U8-F1
#
_entry.id   AF-A0A438C6U8-F1
#
_cell.length_a   1.000
_cell.length_b   1.000
_cell.length_c   1.000
_cell.angle_alpha   90.00
_cell.angle_beta   90.00
_cell.angle_gamma   90.00
#
_symmetry.space_group_name_H-M   'P 1'
#
loop_
_entity.id
_entity.type
_entity.pdbx_description
1 polymer ?
#
loop_
_entity_poly.entity_id
_entity_poly.type
_entity_poly.pdbx_seq_one_letter_code
_entity_poly.pdbx_strand_id
1 'polypeptide(L)'
;MEIGDATEDEHKYIRKIVIVALWCVQMNPTDRPSMSKALEMLEGEVELLQMPPRPTLYSREMSVEDHMNNPVGYQFLHENATMTISLEEGSASQ
;
A
#
# COMPACT_ATOMS: atom_id res chain seq x y z
N MET A 1 -6.97 22.27 13.87
CA MET A 1 -7.40 21.01 14.51
C MET A 1 -6.17 20.50 15.25
N GLU A 2 -6.14 20.57 16.58
CA GLU A 2 -5.03 19.97 17.33
C GLU A 2 -5.02 18.48 17.00
N ILE A 3 -3.97 18.03 16.32
CA ILE A 3 -3.66 16.62 16.21
C ILE A 3 -3.22 16.24 17.61
N GLY A 4 -4.19 15.81 18.42
CA GLY A 4 -3.94 15.23 19.72
C GLY A 4 -2.90 14.13 19.52
N ASP A 5 -1.82 14.21 20.28
CA ASP A 5 -0.76 13.21 20.30
C ASP A 5 -1.41 11.84 20.49
N ALA A 6 -1.41 11.03 19.42
CA ALA A 6 -1.95 9.69 19.49
C ALA A 6 -1.00 8.85 20.35
N THR A 7 -1.59 8.12 21.27
CA THR A 7 -0.86 7.28 22.21
C THR A 7 -0.02 6.24 21.45
N GLU A 8 1.09 5.81 22.05
CA GLU A 8 1.96 4.80 21.44
C GLU A 8 1.18 3.51 21.07
N ASP A 9 0.16 3.17 21.87
CA ASP A 9 -0.72 2.03 21.64
C ASP A 9 -1.62 2.22 20.41
N GLU A 10 -2.17 3.43 20.20
CA GLU A 10 -2.92 3.75 18.98
C GLU A 10 -2.02 3.66 17.75
N HIS A 11 -0.78 4.13 17.83
CA HIS A 11 0.20 3.99 16.75
C HIS A 11 0.51 2.53 16.43
N LYS A 12 0.67 1.66 17.44
CA LYS A 12 0.88 0.22 17.25
C LYS A 12 -0.33 -0.43 16.58
N TYR A 13 -1.54 -0.08 17.02
CA TYR A 13 -2.78 -0.60 16.44
C TYR A 13 -2.94 -0.19 14.97
N ILE A 14 -2.71 1.08 14.64
CA ILE A 14 -2.78 1.58 13.27
C ILE A 14 -1.76 0.86 12.38
N ARG A 15 -0.51 0.74 12.82
CA ARG A 15 0.53 0.01 12.06
C ARG A 15 0.14 -1.44 11.80
N LYS A 16 -0.42 -2.11 12.80
CA LYS A 16 -0.89 -3.50 12.70
C LYS A 16 -1.98 -3.64 11.62
N ILE A 17 -3.01 -2.79 11.67
CA ILE A 17 -4.09 -2.78 10.67
C ILE A 17 -3.54 -2.53 9.27
N VAL A 18 -2.66 -1.54 9.12
CA VAL A 18 -2.07 -1.21 7.82
C VAL A 18 -1.30 -2.39 7.24
N ILE A 19 -0.46 -3.06 8.04
CA ILE A 19 0.29 -4.23 7.59
C ILE A 19 -0.66 -5.35 7.14
N VAL A 20 -1.66 -5.69 7.94
CA VAL A 20 -2.65 -6.74 7.61
C VAL A 20 -3.42 -6.37 6.35
N ALA A 21 -3.86 -5.12 6.20
CA ALA A 21 -4.55 -4.65 5.01
C ALA A 21 -3.68 -4.80 3.75
N LEU A 22 -2.39 -4.44 3.83
CA LEU A 22 -1.44 -4.57 2.73
C LEU A 22 -1.21 -6.04 2.32
N TRP A 23 -1.27 -6.98 3.28
CA TRP A 23 -1.25 -8.41 3.00
C TRP A 23 -2.53 -8.88 2.29
N CYS A 24 -3.70 -8.39 2.69
CA CYS A 24 -5.00 -8.78 2.11
C CYS A 24 -5.19 -8.32 0.65
N VAL A 25 -4.63 -7.16 0.27
CA VAL A 25 -4.79 -6.57 -1.07
C VAL A 25 -3.72 -7.01 -2.07
N GLN A 26 -2.88 -8.00 -1.73
CA GLN A 26 -1.84 -8.50 -2.62
C GLN A 26 -2.39 -8.97 -3.98
N MET A 27 -1.63 -8.71 -5.04
CA MET A 27 -2.03 -9.06 -6.42
C MET A 27 -2.06 -10.57 -6.65
N ASN A 28 -1.07 -11.27 -6.09
CA ASN A 28 -1.02 -12.72 -6.12
C ASN A 28 -1.90 -13.28 -4.98
N PRO A 29 -2.93 -14.10 -5.29
CA PRO A 29 -3.82 -14.65 -4.27
C PRO A 29 -3.10 -15.55 -3.27
N THR A 30 -1.97 -16.15 -3.65
CA THR A 30 -1.17 -17.03 -2.77
C THR A 30 -0.48 -16.25 -1.66
N ASP A 31 -0.22 -14.95 -1.89
CA ASP A 31 0.40 -14.09 -0.90
C ASP A 31 -0.64 -13.53 0.09
N ARG A 32 -1.94 -13.69 -0.17
CA ARG A 32 -2.98 -13.23 0.75
C ARG A 32 -3.11 -14.20 1.93
N PRO A 33 -3.19 -13.70 3.17
CA PRO A 33 -3.44 -14.55 4.31
C PRO A 33 -4.85 -15.16 4.24
N SER A 34 -5.01 -16.35 4.81
CA SER A 34 -6.35 -16.85 5.12
C SER A 34 -7.02 -15.95 6.17
N MET A 35 -8.35 -15.99 6.25
CA MET A 35 -9.08 -15.21 7.26
C MET A 35 -8.63 -15.52 8.69
N SER A 36 -8.35 -16.79 9.00
CA SER A 36 -7.83 -17.17 10.33
C SER A 36 -6.47 -16.58 10.61
N LYS A 37 -5.58 -16.52 9.60
CA LYS A 37 -4.26 -15.92 9.75
C LYS A 37 -4.35 -14.40 9.89
N ALA A 38 -5.25 -13.75 9.15
CA ALA A 38 -5.48 -12.31 9.28
C ALA A 38 -5.97 -11.94 10.69
N LEU A 39 -6.85 -12.75 11.30
CA LEU A 39 -7.29 -12.57 12.68
C LEU A 39 -6.13 -12.75 13.66
N GLU A 40 -5.35 -13.82 13.53
CA GLU A 40 -4.15 -14.06 14.34
C GLU A 40 -3.17 -12.88 14.28
N MET A 41 -2.98 -12.29 13.10
CA MET A 41 -2.13 -11.11 12.92
C MET A 41 -2.70 -9.84 13.60
N LEU A 42 -4.02 -9.67 13.63
CA LEU A 42 -4.68 -8.54 14.29
C LEU A 42 -4.67 -8.65 15.82
N GLU A 43 -4.79 -9.88 16.32
CA GLU A 43 -4.78 -10.19 17.75
C GLU A 43 -3.36 -10.23 18.33
N GLY A 44 -2.36 -10.64 17.54
CA GLY A 44 -0.95 -10.76 17.96
C GLY A 44 -0.16 -9.43 17.98
N GLU A 45 1.11 -9.50 18.37
CA GLU A 45 1.98 -8.32 18.51
C GLU A 45 2.44 -7.73 17.17
N VAL A 46 2.51 -6.39 17.08
CA VAL A 46 2.86 -5.69 15.82
C VAL A 46 4.32 -5.92 15.42
N GLU A 47 5.21 -6.11 16.39
CA GLU A 47 6.64 -6.36 16.21
C GLU A 47 6.93 -7.72 15.55
N LEU A 48 5.96 -8.64 15.61
CA LEU A 48 6.04 -9.96 14.95
C LEU A 48 5.56 -9.92 13.50
N LEU A 49 4.90 -8.84 13.09
CA LEU A 49 4.40 -8.69 11.73
C LEU A 49 5.52 -8.24 10.79
N GLN A 50 5.62 -8.92 9.65
CA GLN A 50 6.51 -8.53 8.57
C GLN A 50 5.74 -7.76 7.49
N MET A 51 6.44 -6.85 6.82
CA MET A 51 5.88 -6.17 5.64
C MET A 51 5.59 -7.19 4.54
N PRO A 52 4.45 -7.06 3.83
CA PRO A 52 4.13 -7.94 2.72
C PRO A 52 5.12 -7.79 1.56
N PRO A 53 5.19 -8.79 0.66
CA PRO A 53 6.00 -8.68 -0.54
C PRO A 53 5.59 -7.45 -1.36
N ARG A 54 6.58 -6.85 -2.03
CA ARG A 54 6.31 -5.74 -2.95
C ARG A 54 5.51 -6.29 -4.14
N PRO A 55 4.44 -5.60 -4.58
CA PRO A 55 3.68 -6.03 -5.74
C PRO A 55 4.56 -6.18 -6.97
N THR A 56 4.58 -7.37 -7.59
CA THR A 56 5.34 -7.65 -8.80
C THR A 56 4.53 -7.25 -10.04
N LEU A 57 4.39 -5.95 -10.29
CA LEU A 57 3.68 -5.47 -11.48
C LEU A 57 4.58 -5.21 -12.71
N TYR A 58 5.91 -5.37 -12.61
CA TYR A 58 6.84 -4.87 -13.64
C TYR A 58 8.04 -5.77 -14.00
N SER A 59 8.00 -7.09 -13.81
CA SER A 59 9.13 -7.94 -14.25
C SER A 59 8.99 -8.49 -15.68
N ARG A 60 7.88 -8.23 -16.38
CA ARG A 60 7.77 -8.55 -17.80
C ARG A 60 8.36 -7.39 -18.60
N GLU A 61 9.67 -7.42 -18.75
CA GLU A 61 10.35 -6.61 -19.74
C GLU A 61 9.71 -6.86 -21.10
N MET A 62 9.14 -5.82 -21.70
CA MET A 62 8.80 -5.84 -23.11
C MET A 62 10.12 -5.68 -23.86
N SER A 63 10.66 -6.80 -24.35
CA SER A 63 11.62 -6.77 -25.44
C SER A 63 10.99 -6.00 -26.60
N VAL A 64 11.45 -4.77 -26.83
CA VAL A 64 10.99 -3.94 -27.94
C VAL A 64 11.59 -4.54 -29.21
N GLU A 65 10.82 -5.38 -29.89
CA GLU A 65 11.00 -5.63 -31.32
C GLU A 65 9.97 -4.76 -32.05
N ASP A 66 10.50 -3.77 -32.77
CA ASP A 66 9.82 -2.80 -33.61
C ASP A 66 8.88 -3.48 -34.61
N HIS A 67 7.58 -3.15 -34.57
CA HIS A 67 6.73 -2.91 -35.75
C HIS A 67 5.33 -2.41 -35.31
N MET A 68 4.95 -1.24 -35.84
CA MET A 68 3.73 -0.49 -35.51
C MET A 68 2.41 -1.25 -35.70
N ASN A 69 1.47 -1.08 -34.74
CA ASN A 69 0.05 -0.68 -34.91
C ASN A 69 -0.87 -1.32 -33.85
N ASN A 70 -1.22 -0.60 -32.78
CA ASN A 70 -2.59 -0.37 -32.23
C ASN A 70 -2.52 0.34 -30.86
N PRO A 71 -3.36 1.35 -30.53
CA PRO A 71 -3.18 2.19 -29.34
C PRO A 71 -4.16 1.82 -28.23
N VAL A 72 -3.79 0.93 -27.29
CA VAL A 72 -4.42 0.89 -25.97
C VAL A 72 -3.40 0.40 -24.95
N GLY A 73 -2.88 1.31 -24.12
CA GLY A 73 -1.96 0.95 -23.04
C GLY A 73 -1.08 2.13 -22.67
N TYR A 74 -1.66 3.13 -22.02
CA TYR A 74 -0.86 4.20 -21.42
C TYR A 74 -0.01 3.62 -20.29
N GLN A 75 1.28 3.45 -20.58
CA GLN A 75 2.33 3.17 -19.60
C GLN A 75 2.49 4.44 -18.73
N PHE A 76 1.76 4.51 -17.61
CA PHE A 76 1.93 5.58 -16.63
C PHE A 76 3.26 5.39 -15.88
N LEU A 77 4.03 6.46 -15.85
CA LEU A 77 5.47 6.54 -15.56
C LEU A 77 5.82 5.98 -14.18
N HIS A 78 6.75 5.02 -14.16
CA HIS A 78 7.51 4.67 -12.95
C HIS A 78 8.58 5.73 -12.73
N GLU A 79 8.21 6.82 -12.06
CA GLU A 79 9.13 7.46 -11.14
C GLU A 79 8.66 7.14 -9.72
N ASN A 80 9.63 6.87 -8.86
CA ASN A 80 9.48 6.53 -7.45
C ASN A 80 8.74 7.63 -6.69
N ALA A 81 7.42 7.67 -6.83
CA ALA A 81 6.56 8.60 -6.14
C ALA A 81 6.55 8.25 -4.64
N THR A 82 7.38 8.95 -3.88
CA THR A 82 7.14 9.12 -2.45
C THR A 82 5.79 9.82 -2.32
N MET A 83 4.74 9.09 -1.91
CA MET A 83 3.45 9.69 -1.60
C MET A 83 3.59 10.54 -0.34
N THR A 84 3.75 11.85 -0.52
CA THR A 84 3.63 12.84 0.55
C THR A 84 2.19 13.34 0.57
N ILE A 85 1.45 13.12 1.66
CA ILE A 85 0.12 13.70 1.84
C ILE A 85 0.26 15.12 2.38
N SER A 86 -0.23 16.11 1.63
CA SER A 86 -0.35 17.50 2.10
C SER A 86 -1.81 17.76 2.44
N LEU A 87 -2.11 18.18 3.67
CA LEU A 87 -3.44 18.63 4.06
C LEU A 87 -3.55 20.13 3.76
N GLU A 88 -4.38 20.50 2.79
CA GLU A 88 -4.71 21.89 2.48
C GLU A 88 -5.79 22.41 3.47
N GLU A 89 -5.47 23.44 4.25
CA GLU A 89 -6.48 24.15 5.02
C GLU A 89 -7.31 25.03 4.06
N GLY A 90 -8.59 24.67 3.90
CA GLY A 90 -9.56 25.48 3.18
C GLY A 90 -9.74 26.83 3.84
N SER A 91 -9.31 27.90 3.16
CA SER A 91 -9.55 29.28 3.58
C SER A 91 -11.06 29.59 3.55
N ALA A 92 -11.65 29.83 4.71
CA ALA A 92 -12.95 30.49 4.82
C ALA A 92 -12.82 31.91 4.23
N SER A 93 -13.55 32.18 3.17
CA SER A 93 -13.66 33.51 2.57
C SER A 93 -14.57 34.39 3.42
N GLN A 94 -14.20 35.67 3.49
CA GLN A 94 -14.73 36.77 4.32
C GLN A 94 -16.25 36.97 4.23
#